data_AF-V2TV86-F1
#
_entry.id   AF-V2TV86-F1
#
_cell.length_a   1.000
_cell.length_b   1.000
_cell.length_c   1.000
_cell.angle_alpha   90.00
_cell.angle_beta   90.00
_cell.angle_gamma   90.00
#
_symmetry.space_group_name_H-M   'P 1'
#
loop_
_entity.id
_entity.type
_entity.pdbx_description
1 polymer ?
#
loop_
_entity_poly.entity_id
_entity_poly.type
_entity_poly.pdbx_seq_one_letter_code
_entity_poly.pdbx_strand_id
1 'polypeptide(L)'
;MNMEYTHKTDYFFFAHKFIRFLETYLQQHPDERVTVLNLNIMDDIFSHDFASTTVNLDSILNIVDEYHLTTNEGVKTLIHHHDINLKKHLLTISFNDDAVKCSQAGQAIHYPNVA
;
A
#
# COMPACT_ATOMS: atom_id res chain seq x y z
N MET A 1 17.11 -11.79 -24.50
CA MET A 1 16.82 -10.43 -24.01
C MET A 1 15.94 -10.62 -22.78
N ASN A 2 16.51 -10.51 -21.58
CA ASN A 2 15.83 -10.79 -20.31
C ASN A 2 14.91 -9.62 -19.93
N MET A 3 13.63 -9.74 -20.26
CA MET A 3 12.59 -8.77 -19.88
C MET A 3 11.97 -9.06 -18.49
N GLU A 4 12.45 -10.07 -17.77
CA GLU A 4 11.83 -10.48 -16.50
C GLU A 4 12.33 -9.69 -15.27
N TYR A 5 13.46 -8.97 -15.38
CA TYR A 5 14.08 -8.30 -14.22
C TYR A 5 13.77 -6.81 -14.09
N THR A 6 13.17 -6.16 -15.10
CA THR A 6 12.91 -4.71 -15.06
C THR A 6 11.64 -4.35 -14.27
N HIS A 7 10.60 -5.17 -14.37
CA HIS A 7 9.30 -4.88 -13.73
C HIS A 7 9.31 -4.95 -12.20
N LYS A 8 10.19 -5.75 -11.60
CA LYS A 8 10.22 -5.93 -10.15
C LYS A 8 10.60 -4.62 -9.42
N THR A 9 11.53 -3.84 -9.98
CA THR A 9 11.94 -2.54 -9.44
C THR A 9 10.77 -1.55 -9.43
N ASP A 10 9.97 -1.54 -10.49
CA ASP A 10 8.81 -0.65 -10.60
C ASP A 10 7.73 -1.01 -9.57
N TYR A 11 7.55 -2.29 -9.23
CA TYR A 11 6.55 -2.70 -8.24
C TYR A 11 6.92 -2.25 -6.84
N PHE A 12 8.19 -2.40 -6.46
CA PHE A 12 8.72 -1.90 -5.19
C PHE A 12 8.60 -0.38 -5.09
N PHE A 13 8.82 0.33 -6.20
CA PHE A 13 8.63 1.79 -6.28
C PHE A 13 7.17 2.18 -6.12
N PHE A 14 6.24 1.51 -6.82
CA PHE A 14 4.81 1.77 -6.73
C PHE A 14 4.22 1.41 -5.37
N ALA A 15 4.65 0.30 -4.77
CA ALA A 15 4.31 -0.07 -3.41
C ALA A 15 4.75 1.03 -2.42
N HIS A 16 5.97 1.55 -2.59
CA HIS A 16 6.47 2.64 -1.74
C HIS A 16 5.63 3.91 -1.86
N LYS A 17 5.34 4.34 -3.10
CA LYS A 17 4.48 5.50 -3.36
C LYS A 17 3.11 5.32 -2.72
N PHE A 18 2.54 4.12 -2.82
CA PHE A 18 1.24 3.82 -2.23
C PHE A 18 1.25 3.87 -0.70
N ILE A 19 2.28 3.33 -0.04
CA ILE A 19 2.44 3.46 1.42
C ILE A 19 2.53 4.93 1.84
N ARG A 20 3.32 5.75 1.13
CA ARG A 20 3.42 7.19 1.42
C ARG A 20 2.09 7.93 1.26
N PHE A 21 1.32 7.54 0.25
CA PHE A 21 -0.04 8.02 0.06
C PHE A 21 -0.92 7.64 1.26
N LEU A 22 -0.90 6.38 1.70
CA LEU A 22 -1.69 5.92 2.84
C LEU A 22 -1.28 6.58 4.15
N GLU A 23 0.00 6.79 4.40
CA GLU A 23 0.49 7.56 5.55
C GLU A 23 -0.13 8.96 5.56
N THR A 24 -0.07 9.66 4.43
CA THR A 24 -0.64 11.01 4.29
C THR A 24 -2.15 11.01 4.46
N TYR A 25 -2.82 10.02 3.87
CA TYR A 25 -4.27 9.83 3.95
C TYR A 25 -4.72 9.63 5.41
N LEU A 26 -4.05 8.77 6.17
CA LEU A 26 -4.39 8.47 7.57
C LEU A 26 -4.12 9.63 8.54
N GLN A 27 -3.27 10.59 8.17
CA GLN A 27 -3.13 11.85 8.91
C GLN A 27 -4.36 12.75 8.71
N GLN A 28 -4.98 12.69 7.52
CA GLN A 28 -6.18 13.46 7.19
C GLN A 28 -7.47 12.79 7.68
N HIS A 29 -7.45 11.46 7.82
CA HIS A 29 -8.59 10.63 8.21
C HIS A 29 -8.27 9.74 9.42
N PRO A 30 -8.08 10.32 10.62
CA PRO A 30 -7.43 9.60 11.72
C PRO A 30 -8.25 8.45 12.33
N ASP A 31 -9.57 8.54 12.24
CA ASP A 31 -10.49 7.55 12.78
C ASP A 31 -10.89 6.47 11.76
N GLU A 32 -10.38 6.54 10.54
CA GLU A 32 -10.71 5.59 9.48
C GLU A 32 -10.01 4.24 9.74
N ARG A 33 -10.79 3.17 9.70
CA ARG A 33 -10.32 1.78 9.85
C ARG A 33 -10.49 0.96 8.60
N VAL A 34 -11.44 1.35 7.77
CA VAL A 34 -11.67 0.80 6.44
C VAL A 34 -11.86 1.97 5.49
N THR A 35 -11.13 1.97 4.39
CA THR A 35 -11.31 2.94 3.30
C THR A 35 -11.65 2.23 2.00
N VAL A 36 -12.38 2.92 1.14
CA VAL A 36 -12.73 2.46 -0.21
C VAL A 36 -12.22 3.49 -1.20
N LEU A 37 -11.17 3.12 -1.93
CA LEU A 37 -10.52 3.98 -2.92
C LEU A 37 -11.01 3.61 -4.31
N ASN A 38 -11.24 4.62 -5.14
CA ASN A 38 -11.42 4.40 -6.57
C ASN A 38 -10.07 4.03 -7.21
N LEU A 39 -10.02 3.05 -8.10
CA LEU A 39 -8.76 2.63 -8.73
C LEU A 39 -8.12 3.71 -9.62
N ASN A 40 -8.84 4.77 -10.00
CA ASN A 40 -8.24 5.96 -10.63
C ASN A 40 -7.19 6.63 -9.73
N ILE A 41 -7.35 6.54 -8.40
CA ILE A 41 -6.33 7.03 -7.46
C ILE A 41 -5.03 6.23 -7.62
N MET A 42 -5.13 4.91 -7.85
CA MET A 42 -3.93 4.09 -8.12
C MET A 42 -3.28 4.51 -9.44
N ASP A 43 -4.08 4.88 -10.44
CA ASP A 43 -3.58 5.40 -11.71
C ASP A 43 -2.74 6.67 -11.54
N ASP A 44 -3.22 7.61 -10.72
CA ASP A 44 -2.45 8.81 -10.40
C ASP A 44 -1.16 8.47 -9.61
N ILE A 45 -1.25 7.61 -8.59
CA ILE A 45 -0.10 7.20 -7.77
C ILE A 45 0.96 6.50 -8.63
N PHE A 46 0.53 5.64 -9.54
CA PHE A 46 1.38 4.85 -10.43
C PHE A 46 1.75 5.61 -11.72
N SER A 47 1.49 6.92 -11.77
CA SER A 47 1.89 7.78 -12.89
C SER A 47 1.34 7.32 -14.24
N HIS A 48 0.07 6.89 -14.23
CA HIS A 48 -0.69 6.37 -15.36
C HIS A 48 -0.08 5.11 -16.00
N ASP A 49 0.69 4.32 -15.23
CA ASP A 49 1.13 3.00 -15.69
C ASP A 49 -0.03 2.00 -15.65
N PHE A 50 -0.65 1.79 -16.81
CA PHE A 50 -1.84 0.95 -16.95
C PHE A 50 -1.61 -0.50 -16.53
N ALA A 51 -0.41 -1.06 -16.77
CA ALA A 51 -0.10 -2.43 -16.38
C ALA A 51 -0.10 -2.56 -14.84
N SER A 52 0.42 -1.56 -14.14
CA SER A 52 0.52 -1.50 -12.68
C SER A 52 -0.83 -1.27 -11.99
N THR A 53 -1.76 -0.59 -12.65
CA THR A 53 -3.10 -0.34 -12.09
C THR A 53 -4.10 -1.46 -12.37
N THR A 54 -3.74 -2.42 -13.23
CA THR A 54 -4.63 -3.52 -13.64
C THR A 54 -4.01 -4.89 -13.39
N VAL A 55 -3.10 -5.32 -14.26
CA VAL A 55 -2.53 -6.68 -14.28
C VAL A 55 -1.63 -6.92 -13.07
N ASN A 56 -0.85 -5.91 -12.68
CA ASN A 56 0.17 -6.04 -11.66
C ASN A 56 -0.26 -5.47 -10.30
N LEU A 57 -1.47 -4.91 -10.19
CA LEU A 57 -1.94 -4.25 -8.97
C LEU A 57 -1.87 -5.19 -7.76
N ASP A 58 -2.35 -6.43 -7.91
CA ASP A 58 -2.29 -7.44 -6.86
C ASP A 58 -0.85 -7.75 -6.43
N SER A 59 0.06 -7.89 -7.38
CA SER A 59 1.49 -8.10 -7.10
C SER A 59 2.13 -6.92 -6.35
N ILE A 60 1.73 -5.70 -6.69
CA ILE A 60 2.20 -4.48 -6.01
C ILE A 60 1.64 -4.44 -4.59
N LEU A 61 0.35 -4.74 -4.39
CA LEU A 61 -0.26 -4.78 -3.06
C LEU A 61 0.32 -5.88 -2.17
N ASN A 62 0.70 -7.03 -2.72
CA ASN A 62 1.43 -8.05 -1.98
C ASN A 62 2.78 -7.54 -1.45
N ILE A 63 3.46 -6.63 -2.15
CA ILE A 63 4.69 -5.98 -1.64
C ILE A 63 4.35 -4.96 -0.55
N VAL A 64 3.22 -4.27 -0.67
CA VAL A 64 2.73 -3.29 0.32
C VAL A 64 2.49 -3.99 1.67
N ASP A 65 2.01 -5.23 1.65
CA ASP A 65 1.80 -6.04 2.86
C ASP A 65 3.08 -6.37 3.62
N GLU A 66 4.26 -6.23 3.01
CA GLU A 66 5.56 -6.43 3.69
C GLU A 66 6.04 -5.19 4.47
N TYR A 67 5.38 -4.04 4.29
CA TYR A 67 5.69 -2.83 5.05
C TYR A 67 5.12 -2.93 6.45
N HIS A 68 5.99 -2.70 7.42
CA HIS A 68 5.67 -2.90 8.82
C HIS A 68 6.19 -1.77 9.70
N LEU A 69 5.63 -1.67 10.88
CA LEU A 69 6.13 -0.79 11.93
C LEU A 69 6.09 -1.49 13.29
N THR A 70 6.96 -1.03 14.18
CA THR A 70 7.08 -1.57 15.53
C THR A 70 6.02 -0.97 16.43
N THR A 71 4.93 -1.68 16.70
CA THR A 71 3.90 -1.22 17.65
C THR A 71 4.23 -1.65 19.07
N ASN A 72 3.46 -1.16 20.04
CA ASN A 72 3.54 -1.62 21.44
C ASN A 72 3.23 -3.12 21.59
N GLU A 73 2.51 -3.72 20.63
CA GLU A 73 2.18 -5.14 20.60
C GLU A 73 3.13 -5.96 19.72
N GLY A 74 4.21 -5.35 19.23
CA GLY A 74 5.17 -5.96 18.32
C GLY A 74 5.06 -5.44 16.89
N VAL A 75 5.74 -6.11 15.97
CA VAL A 75 5.78 -5.71 14.56
C VAL A 75 4.43 -6.00 13.89
N LYS A 76 3.79 -4.98 13.34
CA LYS A 76 2.53 -5.09 12.59
C LYS A 76 2.64 -4.39 11.23
N THR A 77 1.90 -4.88 10.25
CA THR A 77 1.74 -4.23 8.95
C THR A 77 0.76 -3.05 9.07
N LEU A 78 0.85 -2.06 8.17
CA LEU A 78 -0.14 -0.97 8.16
C LEU A 78 -1.52 -1.48 7.70
N ILE A 79 -1.53 -2.28 6.64
CA ILE A 79 -2.72 -2.89 6.05
C ILE A 79 -2.98 -4.23 6.72
N HIS A 80 -4.21 -4.44 7.18
CA HIS A 80 -4.68 -5.72 7.71
C HIS A 80 -5.18 -6.64 6.59
N HIS A 81 -5.96 -6.08 5.66
CA HIS A 81 -6.51 -6.80 4.51
C HIS A 81 -6.90 -5.81 3.41
N HIS A 82 -6.76 -6.24 2.15
CA HIS A 82 -7.20 -5.49 0.98
C HIS A 82 -8.05 -6.35 0.04
N ASP A 83 -9.01 -5.74 -0.68
CA ASP A 83 -9.86 -6.38 -1.69
C ASP A 83 -9.92 -5.51 -2.95
N ILE A 84 -9.60 -6.10 -4.10
CA ILE A 84 -9.69 -5.45 -5.40
C ILE A 84 -10.99 -5.87 -6.09
N ASN A 85 -11.86 -4.90 -6.37
CA ASN A 85 -13.04 -5.09 -7.18
C ASN A 85 -12.91 -4.39 -8.54
N LEU A 86 -12.29 -5.07 -9.50
CA LEU A 86 -12.08 -4.54 -10.86
C LEU A 86 -13.39 -4.20 -11.58
N LYS A 87 -14.50 -4.89 -11.29
CA LYS A 87 -15.81 -4.62 -11.92
C LYS A 87 -16.40 -3.30 -11.46
N LYS A 88 -16.21 -2.96 -10.18
CA LYS A 88 -16.69 -1.71 -9.58
C LYS A 88 -15.64 -0.61 -9.60
N HIS A 89 -14.42 -0.93 -10.02
CA HIS A 89 -13.26 -0.03 -10.03
C HIS A 89 -12.91 0.49 -8.63
N LEU A 90 -12.94 -0.40 -7.63
CA LEU A 90 -12.72 -0.07 -6.22
C LEU A 90 -11.61 -0.94 -5.61
N LEU A 91 -10.82 -0.34 -4.73
CA LEU A 91 -9.92 -0.99 -3.79
C LEU A 91 -10.42 -0.73 -2.36
N THR A 92 -10.74 -1.80 -1.63
CA THR A 92 -11.07 -1.70 -0.21
C THR A 92 -9.85 -2.03 0.61
N ILE A 93 -9.54 -1.23 1.63
CA ILE A 93 -8.41 -1.45 2.53
C ILE A 93 -8.93 -1.40 3.95
N SER A 94 -8.58 -2.39 4.75
CA SER A 94 -8.73 -2.36 6.20
C SER A 94 -7.35 -2.20 6.85
N PHE A 95 -7.27 -1.35 7.86
CA PHE A 95 -6.02 -1.01 8.52
C PHE A 95 -5.89 -1.73 9.87
N ASN A 96 -4.65 -1.94 10.32
CA ASN A 96 -4.39 -2.37 11.69
C ASN A 96 -4.44 -1.16 12.63
N ASP A 97 -5.39 -1.14 13.58
CA ASP A 97 -5.59 -0.02 14.51
C ASP A 97 -4.33 0.46 15.23
N ASP A 98 -3.52 -0.47 15.75
CA ASP A 98 -2.30 -0.11 16.47
C ASP A 98 -1.22 0.43 15.53
N ALA A 99 -1.16 -0.08 14.30
CA ALA A 99 -0.25 0.42 13.29
C ALA A 99 -0.64 1.84 12.84
N VAL A 100 -1.94 2.11 12.69
CA VAL A 100 -2.45 3.46 12.39
C VAL A 100 -2.08 4.43 13.50
N LYS A 101 -2.31 4.08 14.77
CA LYS A 101 -1.95 4.92 15.92
C LYS A 101 -0.45 5.23 15.97
N CYS A 102 0.40 4.23 15.76
CA CYS A 102 1.84 4.41 15.73
C CYS A 102 2.30 5.28 14.54
N SER A 103 1.75 5.07 13.34
CA SER A 103 2.01 5.91 12.18
C SER A 103 1.60 7.37 12.43
N GLN A 104 0.44 7.58 13.04
CA GLN A 104 -0.06 8.90 13.45
C GLN A 104 0.82 9.58 14.51
N ALA A 105 1.42 8.80 15.40
CA ALA A 105 2.40 9.27 16.37
C ALA A 105 3.77 9.60 15.74
N GLY A 106 3.93 9.46 14.42
CA GLY A 106 5.16 9.76 13.69
C GLY A 106 6.16 8.62 13.66
N GLN A 107 5.74 7.40 13.98
CA GLN A 107 6.62 6.24 13.90
C GLN A 107 6.89 5.86 12.45
N ALA A 108 8.15 5.59 12.12
CA ALA A 108 8.56 5.24 10.78
C ALA A 108 8.03 3.85 10.37
N ILE A 109 7.48 3.77 9.15
CA ILE A 109 7.22 2.51 8.48
C ILE A 109 8.54 2.00 7.88
N HIS A 110 8.88 0.77 8.21
CA HIS A 110 10.06 0.08 7.73
C HIS A 110 9.78 -0.61 6.40
N TYR A 111 10.78 -0.52 5.51
CA TYR A 111 10.74 -1.10 4.18
C TYR A 111 10.89 -2.63 4.25
N PRO A 112 10.28 -3.41 3.33
CA PRO A 112 10.59 -4.83 3.19
C PRO A 112 12.10 -5.06 3.11
N ASN A 113 12.64 -6.00 3.89
CA ASN A 113 14.04 -6.41 3.71
C ASN A 113 14.15 -7.11 2.35
N VAL A 114 14.49 -6.34 1.32
CA VAL A 114 14.90 -6.88 0.02
C VAL A 114 16.27 -7.53 0.24
N ALA A 115 16.26 -8.85 0.39
CA ALA A 115 17.46 -9.68 0.47
C ALA A 115 18.22 -9.71 -0.85
#